data_AF-T0QXL7-F1
#
_entry.id   AF-T0QXL7-F1
#
_cell.length_a   1.000
_cell.length_b   1.000
_cell.length_c   1.000
_cell.angle_alpha   90.00
_cell.angle_beta   90.00
_cell.angle_gamma   90.00
#
_symmetry.space_group_name_H-M   'P 1'
#
loop_
_entity.id
_entity.type
_entity.pdbx_description
1 polymer ?
#
loop_
_entity_poly.entity_id
_entity_poly.type
_entity_poly.pdbx_seq_one_letter_code
_entity_poly.pdbx_strand_id
1 'polypeptide(L)'
;MKNNKPRKLVTHIPALSLLALALLAGSVHAEDIGERTDQGTAMLASLQSEQGLVYLNASSWLDEQQAAKTLTRNQLRERVLGQGERIFIDFSGITDKAERQQARKAMEQLAGISFDANWVLVSAYKGELLFTPLGGADDPAFYQVMERIDTLAGQGKRHKRSLTQTATAEAGLPHVAFYLNVNRKISDGECTFPRSRTWDRGARLFCDSPNISLVYRVNLERSLQFGNTGSATPDAKIVRISLDDESAGAGIQLNEDLTWSENIADYLLLDGWARDYATDAIAQDYRFTIDASNTKAAVLKSLPTNLNSKYEHREISGFEVGVTGGVEVNKDGPKAKLEASAKFSQQRQLAYNTQDYRVERSAPSAQKVSFSWVRDQYATAESLLSSKTATVWGMGYDVDHNRIQPLSYKGFVPNLDVIYKAAPDETGSTEFKIDSSVNIRPIYTGIYKHYYVVGGHVSFQGFEDVDKRRRVTASTSFKVDWNHPVFTGGRPVNLQLGGFDNRCLSAGAEHGLSAVTCDETSAAQSFIYDQYGRYVSALDTRRCLDGNNLGQLQSCSLSLGQRWEWKADSDALSNLSAHQLLGHNKQTGELALYDENGNPADMSVRTLTSYTRIFGPPAGN
;
A
#
# COMPACT_ATOMS: atom_id res chain seq x y z
N MET A 1 60.77 73.17 -17.94
CA MET A 1 59.60 74.02 -17.64
C MET A 1 58.38 73.48 -18.37
N LYS A 2 57.26 73.36 -17.65
CA LYS A 2 55.89 73.01 -18.07
C LYS A 2 55.62 71.57 -18.54
N ASN A 3 55.33 70.76 -17.51
CA ASN A 3 54.57 69.51 -17.50
C ASN A 3 53.25 69.59 -18.28
N ASN A 4 52.97 68.58 -19.10
CA ASN A 4 51.65 67.96 -19.25
C ASN A 4 51.70 66.78 -20.24
N LYS A 5 51.48 65.55 -19.75
CA LYS A 5 51.02 64.34 -20.48
C LYS A 5 51.13 63.10 -19.57
N PRO A 6 50.36 62.01 -19.79
CA PRO A 6 48.90 61.92 -19.70
C PRO A 6 48.46 60.81 -18.71
N ARG A 7 47.19 60.84 -18.29
CA ARG A 7 46.54 59.81 -17.45
C ARG A 7 46.60 58.42 -18.12
N LYS A 8 47.19 57.42 -17.44
CA LYS A 8 46.87 56.01 -17.61
C LYS A 8 45.93 55.59 -16.47
N LEU A 9 44.69 55.25 -16.82
CA LEU A 9 43.74 54.62 -15.93
C LEU A 9 44.21 53.18 -15.73
N VAL A 10 44.60 52.83 -14.50
CA VAL A 10 44.86 51.47 -14.07
C VAL A 10 43.51 50.85 -13.71
N THR A 11 42.99 49.97 -14.56
CA THR A 11 41.87 49.10 -14.20
C THR A 11 42.39 48.01 -13.26
N HIS A 12 42.09 48.16 -11.98
CA HIS A 12 42.13 47.05 -11.03
C HIS A 12 41.08 46.01 -11.43
N ILE A 13 41.52 44.83 -11.85
CA ILE A 13 40.72 43.60 -11.81
C ILE A 13 40.99 42.97 -10.44
N PRO A 14 40.04 42.91 -9.51
CA PRO A 14 40.18 42.00 -8.38
C PRO A 14 39.85 40.59 -8.87
N ALA A 15 40.82 39.69 -8.71
CA ALA A 15 40.60 38.26 -8.83
C ALA A 15 39.58 37.83 -7.77
N LEU A 16 38.29 37.82 -8.13
CA LEU A 16 37.23 37.23 -7.32
C LEU A 16 37.25 35.71 -7.54
N SER A 17 37.93 35.02 -6.64
CA SER A 17 37.44 33.84 -5.92
C SER A 17 36.41 32.96 -6.65
N LEU A 18 36.88 32.21 -7.65
CA LEU A 18 36.16 31.05 -8.20
C LEU A 18 36.32 29.77 -7.34
N LEU A 19 37.11 29.83 -6.25
CA LEU A 19 37.35 28.69 -5.36
C LEU A 19 36.41 28.60 -4.15
N ALA A 20 35.58 29.61 -3.88
CA ALA A 20 34.70 29.63 -2.71
C ALA A 20 33.26 29.18 -2.98
N LEU A 21 32.84 29.02 -4.25
CA LEU A 21 31.52 28.49 -4.60
C LEU A 21 31.49 26.98 -4.85
N ALA A 22 32.65 26.33 -4.97
CA ALA A 22 32.74 24.88 -5.22
C ALA A 22 32.74 24.02 -3.93
N LEU A 23 32.77 24.64 -2.74
CA LEU A 23 32.87 23.96 -1.45
C LEU A 23 31.55 23.91 -0.65
N LEU A 24 30.43 24.34 -1.24
CA LEU A 24 29.09 24.25 -0.63
C LEU A 24 28.13 23.30 -1.36
N ALA A 25 28.57 22.67 -2.46
CA ALA A 25 27.91 21.49 -3.01
C ALA A 25 28.49 20.23 -2.33
N GLY A 26 28.31 20.12 -1.01
CA GLY A 26 28.49 18.83 -0.36
C GLY A 26 27.43 17.90 -0.94
N SER A 27 27.85 16.80 -1.58
CA SER A 27 26.96 15.69 -1.88
C SER A 27 26.35 15.25 -0.56
N VAL A 28 25.08 15.61 -0.32
CA VAL A 28 24.35 15.15 0.86
C VAL A 28 24.06 13.68 0.62
N HIS A 29 24.88 12.82 1.22
CA HIS A 29 24.68 11.37 1.22
C HIS A 29 23.51 11.00 2.14
N ALA A 30 22.84 9.90 1.84
CA ALA A 30 21.80 9.32 2.68
C ALA A 30 22.36 8.99 4.07
N GLU A 31 21.52 9.07 5.09
CA GLU A 31 21.82 8.46 6.39
C GLU A 31 21.80 6.94 6.23
N ASP A 32 22.83 6.25 6.73
CA ASP A 32 22.95 4.80 6.62
C ASP A 32 22.71 4.11 7.97
N ILE A 33 21.73 3.22 8.02
CA ILE A 33 21.47 2.29 9.11
C ILE A 33 21.98 0.90 8.68
N GLY A 34 23.18 0.56 9.14
CA GLY A 34 23.92 -0.62 8.69
C GLY A 34 24.80 -0.33 7.46
N GLU A 35 25.59 -1.32 7.03
CA GLU A 35 26.48 -1.18 5.88
C GLU A 35 25.70 -1.26 4.55
N ARG A 36 26.05 -0.43 3.56
CA ARG A 36 25.42 -0.51 2.23
C ARG A 36 25.83 -1.81 1.53
N THR A 37 24.89 -2.46 0.85
CA THR A 37 25.23 -3.57 -0.05
C THR A 37 25.83 -3.00 -1.34
N ASP A 38 26.52 -3.84 -2.13
CA ASP A 38 27.01 -3.44 -3.45
C ASP A 38 25.87 -2.98 -4.36
N GLN A 39 24.73 -3.68 -4.30
CA GLN A 39 23.55 -3.38 -5.10
C GLN A 39 22.88 -2.08 -4.63
N GLY A 40 22.70 -1.90 -3.32
CA GLY A 40 22.19 -0.66 -2.73
C GLY A 40 23.07 0.53 -3.08
N THR A 41 24.39 0.38 -3.03
CA THR A 41 25.34 1.42 -3.43
C THR A 41 25.18 1.79 -4.91
N ALA A 42 25.06 0.79 -5.80
CA ALA A 42 24.86 1.04 -7.22
C ALA A 42 23.53 1.78 -7.51
N MET A 43 22.45 1.41 -6.81
CA MET A 43 21.15 2.09 -6.94
C MET A 43 21.17 3.53 -6.41
N LEU A 44 21.91 3.80 -5.34
CA LEU A 44 22.03 5.16 -4.81
C LEU A 44 22.93 6.05 -5.68
N ALA A 45 23.98 5.47 -6.26
CA ALA A 45 24.92 6.19 -7.13
C ALA A 45 24.27 6.73 -8.42
N SER A 46 23.13 6.20 -8.84
CA SER A 46 22.37 6.70 -9.99
C SER A 46 21.49 7.92 -9.67
N LEU A 47 21.35 8.29 -8.39
CA LEU A 47 20.60 9.47 -7.97
C LEU A 47 21.42 10.75 -8.14
N GLN A 48 20.74 11.83 -8.52
CA GLN A 48 21.35 13.17 -8.55
C GLN A 48 21.62 13.71 -7.13
N SER A 49 20.83 13.28 -6.14
CA SER A 49 20.94 13.66 -4.73
C SER A 49 20.34 12.58 -3.85
N GLU A 50 21.00 12.28 -2.72
CA GLU A 50 20.48 11.38 -1.68
C GLU A 50 19.85 12.16 -0.51
N GLN A 51 19.64 13.47 -0.65
CA GLN A 51 19.13 14.32 0.43
C GLN A 51 17.75 13.83 0.93
N GLY A 52 17.59 13.65 2.24
CA GLY A 52 16.31 13.19 2.82
C GLY A 52 15.98 11.73 2.51
N LEU A 53 16.99 10.94 2.15
CA LEU A 53 16.92 9.49 2.06
C LEU A 53 17.65 8.87 3.27
N VAL A 54 17.07 7.81 3.80
CA VAL A 54 17.68 6.95 4.80
C VAL A 54 17.78 5.56 4.20
N TYR A 55 18.99 5.04 4.10
CA TYR A 55 19.24 3.67 3.71
C TYR A 55 19.22 2.76 4.94
N LEU A 56 18.50 1.65 4.88
CA LEU A 56 18.42 0.66 5.95
C LEU A 56 18.79 -0.71 5.38
N ASN A 57 19.93 -1.25 5.80
CA ASN A 57 20.26 -2.64 5.52
C ASN A 57 19.54 -3.55 6.51
N ALA A 58 18.66 -4.41 6.01
CA ALA A 58 17.86 -5.33 6.83
C ALA A 58 18.70 -6.37 7.59
N SER A 59 19.96 -6.61 7.19
CA SER A 59 20.88 -7.47 7.96
C SER A 59 21.20 -6.91 9.36
N SER A 60 21.04 -5.60 9.57
CA SER A 60 21.17 -4.97 10.90
C SER A 60 20.15 -5.51 11.92
N TRP A 61 19.04 -6.10 11.46
CA TRP A 61 18.04 -6.76 12.32
C TRP A 61 18.49 -8.14 12.81
N LEU A 62 19.54 -8.71 12.22
CA LEU A 62 20.08 -10.02 12.56
C LEU A 62 21.28 -9.91 13.51
N ASP A 63 21.94 -8.76 13.56
CA ASP A 63 23.09 -8.50 14.42
C ASP A 63 22.64 -7.96 15.79
N GLU A 64 22.85 -8.74 16.85
CA GLU A 64 22.53 -8.36 18.23
C GLU A 64 23.20 -7.06 18.68
N GLN A 65 24.37 -6.70 18.13
CA GLN A 65 25.07 -5.45 18.46
C GLN A 65 24.47 -4.23 17.75
N GLN A 66 23.84 -4.43 16.59
CA GLN A 66 23.18 -3.37 15.83
C GLN A 66 21.66 -3.31 16.07
N ALA A 67 21.07 -4.35 16.65
CA ALA A 67 19.64 -4.45 16.94
C ALA A 67 19.12 -3.25 17.75
N ALA A 68 19.91 -2.68 18.67
CA ALA A 68 19.55 -1.50 19.46
C ALA A 68 19.47 -0.18 18.65
N LYS A 69 20.08 -0.12 17.46
CA LYS A 69 19.98 1.03 16.52
C LYS A 69 18.86 0.86 15.49
N THR A 70 18.09 -0.23 15.59
CA THR A 70 17.01 -0.53 14.66
C THR A 70 15.87 0.47 14.78
N LEU A 71 15.37 0.91 13.63
CA LEU A 71 14.21 1.77 13.53
C LEU A 71 12.97 1.11 14.16
N THR A 72 12.28 1.79 15.06
CA THR A 72 10.97 1.35 15.55
C THR A 72 9.83 1.78 14.62
N ARG A 73 8.65 1.18 14.76
CA ARG A 73 7.45 1.56 13.99
C ARG A 73 7.14 3.05 14.08
N ASN A 74 7.29 3.65 15.25
CA ASN A 74 6.99 5.07 15.44
C ASN A 74 8.10 5.96 14.90
N GLN A 75 9.36 5.55 14.98
CA GLN A 75 10.45 6.25 14.31
C GLN A 75 10.28 6.21 12.78
N LEU A 76 9.84 5.07 12.21
CA LEU A 76 9.50 4.97 10.80
C LEU A 76 8.41 5.97 10.42
N ARG A 77 7.31 6.00 11.16
CA ARG A 77 6.20 6.93 10.90
C ARG A 77 6.63 8.39 11.07
N GLU A 78 7.39 8.72 12.11
CA GLU A 78 7.85 10.10 12.35
C GLU A 78 8.81 10.58 11.28
N ARG A 79 9.80 9.76 10.90
CA ARG A 79 10.74 10.08 9.81
C ARG A 79 10.00 10.30 8.50
N VAL A 80 9.11 9.38 8.12
CA VAL A 80 8.43 9.44 6.81
C VAL A 80 7.32 10.51 6.79
N LEU A 81 6.44 10.53 7.80
CA LEU A 81 5.24 11.38 7.80
C LEU A 81 5.48 12.75 8.45
N GLY A 82 6.32 12.82 9.49
CA GLY A 82 6.64 14.05 10.21
C GLY A 82 7.78 14.84 9.57
N GLN A 83 8.87 14.15 9.25
CA GLN A 83 10.09 14.76 8.70
C GLN A 83 10.12 14.76 7.16
N GLY A 84 9.32 13.90 6.52
CA GLY A 84 9.26 13.79 5.06
C GLY A 84 10.42 13.00 4.46
N GLU A 85 11.11 12.19 5.27
CA GLU A 85 12.19 11.33 4.83
C GLU A 85 11.66 10.16 3.99
N ARG A 86 12.54 9.63 3.14
CA ARG A 86 12.30 8.39 2.40
C ARG A 86 13.17 7.31 3.02
N ILE A 87 12.61 6.13 3.24
CA ILE A 87 13.39 4.99 3.76
C ILE A 87 13.56 3.97 2.64
N PHE A 88 14.80 3.62 2.35
CA PHE A 88 15.16 2.56 1.42
C PHE A 88 15.62 1.33 2.21
N ILE A 89 14.75 0.32 2.29
CA ILE A 89 15.00 -0.91 3.02
C ILE A 89 15.57 -1.95 2.05
N ASP A 90 16.79 -2.41 2.31
CA ASP A 90 17.54 -3.33 1.49
C ASP A 90 17.70 -4.70 2.19
N PHE A 91 17.11 -5.73 1.59
CA PHE A 91 17.24 -7.13 2.00
C PHE A 91 18.22 -7.93 1.13
N SER A 92 18.75 -7.34 0.05
CA SER A 92 19.54 -8.04 -0.98
C SER A 92 20.81 -8.72 -0.44
N GLY A 93 21.38 -8.19 0.63
CA GLY A 93 22.53 -8.79 1.32
C GLY A 93 22.22 -10.07 2.09
N ILE A 94 20.94 -10.37 2.36
CA ILE A 94 20.52 -11.57 3.11
C ILE A 94 20.20 -12.70 2.13
N THR A 95 21.13 -13.64 2.01
CA THR A 95 21.04 -14.78 1.08
C THR A 95 20.52 -16.06 1.75
N ASP A 96 20.77 -16.23 3.05
CA ASP A 96 20.25 -17.38 3.79
C ASP A 96 18.72 -17.29 3.98
N LYS A 97 18.03 -18.41 3.81
CA LYS A 97 16.58 -18.47 3.84
C LYS A 97 16.00 -18.27 5.24
N ALA A 98 16.65 -18.77 6.28
CA ALA A 98 16.19 -18.65 7.66
C ALA A 98 16.39 -17.20 8.16
N GLU A 99 17.55 -16.63 7.89
CA GLU A 99 17.84 -15.22 8.14
C GLU A 99 16.88 -14.30 7.41
N ARG A 100 16.56 -14.60 6.14
CA ARG A 100 15.57 -13.84 5.36
C ARG A 100 14.19 -13.89 6.00
N GLN A 101 13.79 -15.04 6.55
CA GLN A 101 12.52 -15.14 7.29
C GLN A 101 12.55 -14.34 8.59
N GLN A 102 13.67 -14.29 9.30
CA GLN A 102 13.82 -13.47 10.51
C GLN A 102 13.73 -11.99 10.19
N ALA A 103 14.43 -11.52 9.14
CA ALA A 103 14.33 -10.14 8.68
C ALA A 103 12.90 -9.77 8.22
N ARG A 104 12.19 -10.70 7.56
CA ARG A 104 10.78 -10.51 7.22
C ARG A 104 9.89 -10.35 8.46
N LYS A 105 10.12 -11.13 9.53
CA LYS A 105 9.40 -10.96 10.80
C LYS A 105 9.70 -9.60 11.45
N ALA A 106 10.94 -9.12 11.39
CA ALA A 106 11.28 -7.79 11.85
C ALA A 106 10.52 -6.70 11.06
N MET A 107 10.39 -6.87 9.74
CA MET A 107 9.55 -5.99 8.91
C MET A 107 8.06 -6.05 9.29
N GLU A 108 7.53 -7.25 9.58
CA GLU A 108 6.14 -7.43 10.07
C GLU A 108 5.92 -6.67 11.39
N GLN A 109 6.92 -6.66 12.29
CA GLN A 109 6.86 -5.88 13.53
C GLN A 109 6.98 -4.37 13.29
N LEU A 110 7.83 -3.96 12.34
CA LEU A 110 8.08 -2.56 12.00
C LEU A 110 6.88 -1.90 11.33
N ALA A 111 6.26 -2.58 10.36
CA ALA A 111 5.27 -2.00 9.45
C ALA A 111 3.87 -2.67 9.53
N GLY A 112 3.74 -3.80 10.22
CA GLY A 112 2.51 -4.62 10.24
C GLY A 112 2.35 -5.54 9.03
N ILE A 113 3.27 -5.48 8.07
CA ILE A 113 3.28 -6.25 6.82
C ILE A 113 4.72 -6.60 6.43
N SER A 114 4.89 -7.55 5.51
CA SER A 114 6.19 -7.81 4.88
C SER A 114 6.06 -8.05 3.37
N PHE A 115 7.22 -8.07 2.70
CA PHE A 115 7.35 -8.21 1.26
C PHE A 115 8.35 -9.31 0.94
N ASP A 116 8.16 -9.93 -0.22
CA ASP A 116 9.11 -10.91 -0.74
C ASP A 116 10.25 -10.26 -1.55
N ALA A 117 10.09 -8.99 -1.91
CA ALA A 117 11.06 -8.17 -2.65
C ALA A 117 12.41 -8.04 -1.92
N ASN A 118 13.48 -7.82 -2.69
CA ASN A 118 14.81 -7.48 -2.16
C ASN A 118 14.89 -6.05 -1.66
N TRP A 119 14.02 -5.18 -2.14
CA TRP A 119 14.08 -3.75 -1.90
C TRP A 119 12.68 -3.20 -1.71
N VAL A 120 12.52 -2.36 -0.69
CA VAL A 120 11.26 -1.68 -0.42
C VAL A 120 11.55 -0.21 -0.13
N LEU A 121 10.98 0.68 -0.93
CA LEU A 121 10.94 2.10 -0.60
C LEU A 121 9.71 2.43 0.24
N VAL A 122 9.90 3.24 1.27
CA VAL A 122 8.84 3.78 2.12
C VAL A 122 8.83 5.29 2.00
N SER A 123 7.67 5.85 1.69
CA SER A 123 7.45 7.30 1.55
C SER A 123 6.09 7.70 2.09
N ALA A 124 5.77 9.00 2.12
CA ALA A 124 4.48 9.48 2.58
C ALA A 124 3.48 9.61 1.42
N TYR A 125 2.25 9.16 1.60
CA TYR A 125 1.14 9.42 0.68
C TYR A 125 -0.15 9.62 1.47
N LYS A 126 -0.81 10.77 1.26
CA LYS A 126 -2.11 11.10 1.87
C LYS A 126 -2.16 10.84 3.40
N GLY A 127 -1.09 11.20 4.11
CA GLY A 127 -1.00 11.08 5.56
C GLY A 127 -0.63 9.70 6.10
N GLU A 128 -0.43 8.69 5.24
CA GLU A 128 0.00 7.35 5.63
C GLU A 128 1.24 6.88 4.87
N LEU A 129 1.81 5.76 5.31
CA LEU A 129 2.99 5.15 4.66
C LEU A 129 2.60 4.56 3.30
N LEU A 130 3.40 4.87 2.28
CA LEU A 130 3.36 4.28 0.95
C LEU A 130 4.56 3.34 0.78
N PHE A 131 4.27 2.06 0.58
CA PHE A 131 5.29 1.05 0.30
C PHE A 131 5.38 0.81 -1.21
N THR A 132 6.62 0.83 -1.72
CA THR A 132 6.95 0.52 -3.11
C THR A 132 7.98 -0.62 -3.13
N PRO A 133 7.53 -1.89 -3.16
CA PRO A 133 8.45 -3.01 -3.39
C PRO A 133 9.01 -2.93 -4.82
N LEU A 134 10.31 -3.15 -4.99
CA LEU A 134 10.99 -3.04 -6.28
C LEU A 134 11.31 -4.41 -6.87
N GLY A 135 11.13 -4.55 -8.18
CA GLY A 135 11.38 -5.79 -8.93
C GLY A 135 12.84 -6.00 -9.34
N GLY A 136 13.69 -4.97 -9.24
CA GLY A 136 15.09 -5.00 -9.64
C GLY A 136 15.84 -3.73 -9.29
N ALA A 137 17.16 -3.73 -9.49
CA ALA A 137 18.01 -2.55 -9.23
C ALA A 137 17.71 -1.37 -10.18
N ASP A 138 17.29 -1.67 -11.41
CA ASP A 138 16.92 -0.67 -12.43
C ASP A 138 15.41 -0.42 -12.50
N ASP A 139 14.66 -0.75 -11.44
CA ASP A 139 13.21 -0.56 -11.42
C ASP A 139 12.87 0.94 -11.55
N PRO A 140 12.14 1.36 -12.61
CA PRO A 140 11.77 2.76 -12.81
C PRO A 140 10.99 3.37 -11.63
N ALA A 141 10.29 2.54 -10.84
CA ALA A 141 9.57 2.98 -9.66
C ALA A 141 10.49 3.64 -8.62
N PHE A 142 11.75 3.21 -8.55
CA PHE A 142 12.75 3.81 -7.65
C PHE A 142 12.94 5.29 -7.95
N TYR A 143 13.28 5.62 -9.20
CA TYR A 143 13.55 6.98 -9.63
C TYR A 143 12.32 7.88 -9.55
N GLN A 144 11.15 7.37 -9.93
CA GLN A 144 9.91 8.15 -9.88
C GLN A 144 9.50 8.53 -8.46
N VAL A 145 9.69 7.62 -7.48
CA VAL A 145 9.43 7.94 -6.07
C VAL A 145 10.42 8.99 -5.56
N MET A 146 11.67 8.96 -6.02
CA MET A 146 12.66 9.97 -5.66
C MET A 146 12.35 11.35 -6.28
N GLU A 147 11.97 11.41 -7.55
CA GLU A 147 11.66 12.67 -8.28
C GLU A 147 10.35 13.34 -7.84
N ARG A 148 9.32 12.56 -7.48
CA ARG A 148 7.97 13.08 -7.15
C ARG A 148 7.94 14.08 -5.99
N ILE A 149 9.00 14.16 -5.18
CA ILE A 149 9.03 14.97 -3.95
C ILE A 149 9.91 16.23 -4.10
N ASP A 150 10.87 16.28 -5.02
CA ASP A 150 11.63 17.52 -5.29
C ASP A 150 10.71 18.65 -5.80
N THR A 151 9.62 18.28 -6.49
CA THR A 151 8.55 19.22 -6.90
C THR A 151 7.64 19.67 -5.74
N LEU A 152 7.48 18.85 -4.70
CA LEU A 152 6.72 19.20 -3.48
C LEU A 152 7.56 20.01 -2.48
N ALA A 153 8.87 19.77 -2.40
CA ALA A 153 9.80 20.55 -1.59
C ALA A 153 9.92 22.01 -2.09
N GLY A 154 9.72 22.25 -3.39
CA GLY A 154 9.65 23.60 -3.98
C GLY A 154 8.37 24.38 -3.68
N GLN A 155 7.30 23.73 -3.20
CA GLN A 155 6.01 24.35 -2.89
C GLN A 155 5.85 24.54 -1.37
N GLY A 156 6.53 25.57 -0.85
CA GLY A 156 6.66 25.83 0.59
C GLY A 156 5.34 25.92 1.37
N LYS A 157 5.41 25.51 2.65
CA LYS A 157 4.57 25.75 3.86
C LYS A 157 3.02 25.75 3.77
N ARG A 158 2.37 25.98 2.62
CA ARG A 158 0.90 25.94 2.47
C ARG A 158 0.36 24.52 2.36
N HIS A 159 1.14 23.55 1.86
CA HIS A 159 0.68 22.16 1.76
C HIS A 159 0.73 21.36 3.07
N LYS A 160 1.50 21.79 4.08
CA LYS A 160 1.48 21.18 5.43
C LYS A 160 0.09 21.24 6.08
N ARG A 161 -0.75 22.21 5.70
CA ARG A 161 -2.11 22.37 6.24
C ARG A 161 -3.15 21.47 5.56
N SER A 162 -2.86 20.94 4.37
CA SER A 162 -3.76 20.05 3.62
C SER A 162 -3.47 18.56 3.84
N LEU A 163 -2.29 18.22 4.36
CA LEU A 163 -1.90 16.85 4.73
C LEU A 163 -2.50 16.40 6.08
N THR A 164 -3.05 17.32 6.87
CA THR A 164 -3.62 17.08 8.20
C THR A 164 -5.12 16.79 8.22
N GLN A 165 -5.76 16.58 7.07
CA GLN A 165 -7.23 16.50 7.00
C GLN A 165 -7.76 15.13 6.54
N THR A 166 -7.40 14.08 7.28
CA THR A 166 -8.09 12.78 7.41
C THR A 166 -7.50 12.13 8.68
N ALA A 167 -8.20 11.63 9.70
CA ALA A 167 -9.61 11.41 9.93
C ALA A 167 -9.87 11.51 11.46
N THR A 168 -10.60 12.54 11.90
CA THR A 168 -11.19 12.55 13.25
C THR A 168 -12.24 11.45 13.45
N ALA A 169 -12.65 10.76 12.37
CA ALA A 169 -13.62 9.67 12.39
C ALA A 169 -13.03 8.29 12.76
N GLU A 170 -11.71 8.07 12.63
CA GLU A 170 -11.10 6.74 12.84
C GLU A 170 -10.56 6.52 14.28
N ALA A 171 -10.70 7.51 15.17
CA ALA A 171 -10.29 7.43 16.57
C ALA A 171 -11.00 6.31 17.38
N GLY A 172 -12.00 5.66 16.76
CA GLY A 172 -12.83 4.57 17.29
C GLY A 172 -12.23 3.16 17.16
N LEU A 173 -11.47 2.87 16.10
CA LEU A 173 -11.13 1.50 15.69
C LEU A 173 -9.61 1.28 15.59
N PRO A 174 -9.04 0.32 16.34
CA PRO A 174 -7.67 -0.14 16.11
C PRO A 174 -7.52 -0.73 14.71
N HIS A 175 -6.72 -0.08 13.87
CA HIS A 175 -6.47 -0.52 12.51
C HIS A 175 -5.03 -0.17 12.09
N VAL A 176 -4.54 -0.82 11.04
CA VAL A 176 -3.31 -0.44 10.32
C VAL A 176 -3.70 -0.02 8.92
N ALA A 177 -3.39 1.22 8.55
CA ALA A 177 -3.61 1.76 7.22
C ALA A 177 -2.27 2.01 6.52
N PHE A 178 -2.18 1.67 5.24
CA PHE A 178 -1.05 1.99 4.39
C PHE A 178 -1.45 1.96 2.91
N TYR A 179 -0.55 2.42 2.05
CA TYR A 179 -0.69 2.39 0.61
C TYR A 179 0.36 1.49 -0.04
N LEU A 180 0.00 0.88 -1.17
CA LEU A 180 0.92 0.11 -2.02
C LEU A 180 1.01 0.78 -3.39
N ASN A 181 2.23 1.14 -3.77
CA ASN A 181 2.52 1.67 -5.10
C ASN A 181 2.71 0.51 -6.08
N VAL A 182 2.02 0.57 -7.21
CA VAL A 182 2.19 -0.33 -8.34
C VAL A 182 2.54 0.51 -9.55
N ASN A 183 3.82 0.46 -9.94
CA ASN A 183 4.33 1.24 -11.03
C ASN A 183 5.08 0.36 -12.02
N ARG A 184 4.77 0.52 -13.32
CA ARG A 184 5.44 -0.20 -14.38
C ARG A 184 5.39 0.60 -15.67
N LYS A 185 6.56 1.02 -16.14
CA LYS A 185 6.72 1.48 -17.53
C LYS A 185 6.50 0.30 -18.48
N ILE A 186 5.71 0.51 -19.53
CA ILE A 186 5.57 -0.46 -20.62
C ILE A 186 6.67 -0.14 -21.64
N SER A 187 7.47 -1.14 -22.00
CA SER A 187 8.60 -0.91 -22.90
C SER A 187 8.15 -0.77 -24.36
N ASP A 188 8.96 -0.10 -25.18
CA ASP A 188 8.69 0.05 -26.61
C ASP A 188 8.55 -1.32 -27.31
N GLY A 189 9.34 -2.31 -26.89
CA GLY A 189 9.24 -3.68 -27.38
C GLY A 189 7.88 -4.32 -27.08
N GLU A 190 7.33 -4.09 -25.89
CA GLU A 190 5.99 -4.55 -25.50
C GLU A 190 4.87 -3.81 -26.25
N CYS A 191 5.13 -2.61 -26.75
CA CYS A 191 4.19 -1.85 -27.58
C CYS A 191 4.46 -1.91 -29.09
N THR A 192 5.39 -2.77 -29.52
CA THR A 192 5.74 -2.96 -30.94
C THR A 192 4.96 -4.13 -31.56
N PHE A 193 4.30 -3.85 -32.69
CA PHE A 193 3.48 -4.80 -33.46
C PHE A 193 3.74 -4.65 -34.97
N PRO A 194 3.30 -5.59 -35.83
CA PRO A 194 3.44 -5.47 -37.28
C PRO A 194 2.83 -4.17 -37.83
N ARG A 195 3.54 -3.47 -38.72
CA ARG A 195 3.04 -2.22 -39.32
C ARG A 195 1.91 -2.44 -40.32
N SER A 196 1.85 -3.63 -40.90
CA SER A 196 0.81 -4.06 -41.84
C SER A 196 0.28 -5.42 -41.40
N ARG A 197 -1.02 -5.61 -41.55
CA ARG A 197 -1.69 -6.89 -41.33
C ARG A 197 -1.60 -7.77 -42.56
N THR A 198 -1.65 -7.15 -43.74
CA THR A 198 -1.82 -7.80 -45.04
C THR A 198 -0.49 -8.18 -45.67
N TRP A 199 0.53 -7.35 -45.46
CA TRP A 199 1.86 -7.53 -46.06
C TRP A 199 2.95 -7.53 -44.98
N ASP A 200 4.06 -8.19 -45.27
CA ASP A 200 5.24 -8.11 -44.43
C ASP A 200 5.97 -6.78 -44.67
N ARG A 201 5.67 -5.78 -43.82
CA ARG A 201 6.22 -4.42 -43.88
C ARG A 201 6.99 -4.05 -42.61
N GLY A 202 7.47 -5.05 -41.88
CA GLY A 202 8.14 -4.87 -40.60
C GLY A 202 7.19 -4.44 -39.48
N ALA A 203 7.75 -3.83 -38.43
CA ALA A 203 7.04 -3.47 -37.20
C ALA A 203 7.07 -1.96 -36.92
N ARG A 204 6.19 -1.53 -36.03
CA ARG A 204 5.97 -0.15 -35.61
C ARG A 204 5.67 -0.12 -34.11
N LEU A 205 6.01 0.98 -33.45
CA LEU A 205 5.53 1.30 -32.10
C LEU A 205 4.09 1.83 -32.16
N PHE A 206 3.19 1.29 -31.34
CA PHE A 206 1.75 1.63 -31.33
C PHE A 206 1.30 2.40 -30.08
N CYS A 207 2.24 2.73 -29.21
CA CYS A 207 2.00 3.40 -27.94
C CYS A 207 2.95 4.60 -27.80
N ASP A 208 2.53 5.64 -27.10
CA ASP A 208 3.34 6.79 -26.72
C ASP A 208 3.35 6.93 -25.20
N SER A 209 4.55 6.81 -24.63
CA SER A 209 4.81 6.87 -23.18
C SER A 209 3.90 5.97 -22.32
N PRO A 210 3.73 4.67 -22.68
CA PRO A 210 2.78 3.79 -22.00
C PRO A 210 3.24 3.40 -20.59
N ASN A 211 2.32 3.44 -19.63
CA ASN A 211 2.62 3.29 -18.20
C ASN A 211 1.42 2.76 -17.39
N ILE A 212 1.71 2.01 -16.33
CA ILE A 212 0.76 1.63 -15.27
C ILE A 212 1.24 2.29 -13.97
N SER A 213 0.44 3.17 -13.36
CA SER A 213 0.74 3.79 -12.07
C SER A 213 -0.50 3.87 -11.17
N LEU A 214 -0.57 2.95 -10.22
CA LEU A 214 -1.72 2.74 -9.35
C LEU A 214 -1.28 2.76 -7.89
N VAL A 215 -2.16 3.25 -7.01
CA VAL A 215 -1.88 3.27 -5.56
C VAL A 215 -3.06 2.67 -4.81
N TYR A 216 -2.86 1.45 -4.31
CA TYR A 216 -3.85 0.71 -3.54
C TYR A 216 -3.86 1.17 -2.09
N ARG A 217 -5.04 1.40 -1.53
CA ARG A 217 -5.23 1.58 -0.09
C ARG A 217 -5.46 0.23 0.56
N VAL A 218 -4.78 -0.04 1.66
CA VAL A 218 -4.94 -1.27 2.45
C VAL A 218 -5.24 -0.93 3.90
N ASN A 219 -6.26 -1.60 4.45
CA ASN A 219 -6.61 -1.53 5.87
C ASN A 219 -6.62 -2.94 6.48
N LEU A 220 -5.92 -3.10 7.60
CA LEU A 220 -5.91 -4.30 8.43
C LEU A 220 -6.63 -3.99 9.75
N GLU A 221 -7.63 -4.79 10.11
CA GLU A 221 -8.47 -4.52 11.28
C GLU A 221 -9.19 -5.78 11.78
N ARG A 222 -9.84 -5.66 12.94
CA ARG A 222 -10.72 -6.69 13.51
C ARG A 222 -12.15 -6.16 13.54
N SER A 223 -13.08 -7.00 13.11
CA SER A 223 -14.49 -6.84 13.42
C SER A 223 -14.86 -7.81 14.54
N LEU A 224 -15.57 -7.30 15.56
CA LEU A 224 -16.20 -8.11 16.60
C LEU A 224 -17.67 -8.37 16.24
N GLN A 225 -18.27 -9.42 16.80
CA GLN A 225 -19.69 -9.68 16.62
C GLN A 225 -20.53 -8.69 17.43
N PHE A 226 -21.42 -7.95 16.77
CA PHE A 226 -22.33 -7.01 17.42
C PHE A 226 -23.67 -6.91 16.70
N GLY A 227 -24.76 -7.04 17.45
CA GLY A 227 -26.14 -6.97 16.96
C GLY A 227 -26.85 -8.34 16.93
N ASN A 228 -28.12 -8.33 16.50
CA ASN A 228 -28.96 -9.53 16.47
C ASN A 228 -28.59 -10.45 15.29
N THR A 229 -28.77 -11.75 15.48
CA THR A 229 -28.54 -12.80 14.46
C THR A 229 -29.19 -12.42 13.11
N GLY A 230 -28.38 -12.40 12.05
CA GLY A 230 -28.80 -12.00 10.69
C GLY A 230 -28.48 -10.54 10.30
N SER A 231 -28.23 -9.65 11.28
CA SER A 231 -27.82 -8.25 11.07
C SER A 231 -26.54 -7.88 11.84
N ALA A 232 -25.93 -8.89 12.48
CA ALA A 232 -24.74 -8.72 13.29
C ALA A 232 -23.52 -8.47 12.40
N THR A 233 -22.59 -7.65 12.89
CA THR A 233 -21.26 -7.56 12.30
C THR A 233 -20.54 -8.91 12.45
N PRO A 234 -19.67 -9.30 11.51
CA PRO A 234 -18.97 -10.57 11.61
C PRO A 234 -17.89 -10.49 12.70
N ASP A 235 -17.68 -11.57 13.45
CA ASP A 235 -16.44 -11.74 14.21
C ASP A 235 -15.36 -12.30 13.30
N ALA A 236 -14.46 -11.44 12.82
CA ALA A 236 -13.47 -11.80 11.82
C ALA A 236 -12.31 -10.81 11.74
N LYS A 237 -11.14 -11.31 11.37
CA LYS A 237 -9.98 -10.49 10.97
C LYS A 237 -10.20 -10.02 9.54
N ILE A 238 -9.98 -8.75 9.26
CA ILE A 238 -10.35 -8.11 8.00
C ILE A 238 -9.12 -7.54 7.29
N VAL A 239 -9.03 -7.77 5.99
CA VAL A 239 -8.08 -7.11 5.08
C VAL A 239 -8.90 -6.45 3.98
N ARG A 240 -8.90 -5.12 3.94
CA ARG A 240 -9.63 -4.34 2.94
C ARG A 240 -8.64 -3.70 1.98
N ILE A 241 -8.81 -3.94 0.68
CA ILE A 241 -7.95 -3.45 -0.40
C ILE A 241 -8.82 -2.67 -1.38
N SER A 242 -8.51 -1.39 -1.60
CA SER A 242 -9.27 -0.53 -2.50
C SER A 242 -8.41 0.28 -3.47
N LEU A 243 -8.98 0.55 -4.64
CA LEU A 243 -8.66 1.71 -5.46
C LEU A 243 -9.90 2.60 -5.43
N ASP A 244 -9.80 3.72 -4.72
CA ASP A 244 -10.91 4.66 -4.53
C ASP A 244 -10.57 6.03 -5.13
N ASP A 245 -11.59 6.89 -5.24
CA ASP A 245 -11.48 8.23 -5.85
C ASP A 245 -10.39 9.10 -5.19
N GLU A 246 -10.05 8.81 -3.93
CA GLU A 246 -9.13 9.63 -3.14
C GLU A 246 -7.67 9.17 -3.29
N SER A 247 -7.45 7.90 -3.66
CA SER A 247 -6.13 7.28 -3.61
C SER A 247 -5.59 6.70 -4.92
N ALA A 248 -6.39 6.43 -5.95
CA ALA A 248 -6.11 5.48 -7.04
C ALA A 248 -4.86 5.69 -7.95
N GLY A 249 -4.00 6.69 -7.70
CA GLY A 249 -2.80 6.94 -8.48
C GLY A 249 -3.07 7.72 -9.78
N ALA A 250 -2.15 7.64 -10.75
CA ALA A 250 -2.29 8.33 -12.05
C ALA A 250 -3.09 7.53 -13.08
N GLY A 251 -3.21 6.21 -12.90
CA GLY A 251 -3.92 5.30 -13.78
C GLY A 251 -3.03 4.57 -14.79
N ILE A 252 -3.66 4.05 -15.84
CA ILE A 252 -3.03 3.35 -16.96
C ILE A 252 -3.13 4.22 -18.21
N GLN A 253 -2.02 4.43 -18.90
CA GLN A 253 -1.92 5.21 -20.12
C GLN A 253 -1.20 4.39 -21.20
N LEU A 254 -1.65 4.51 -22.44
CA LEU A 254 -1.06 3.90 -23.63
C LEU A 254 -0.60 4.93 -24.67
N ASN A 255 -1.37 6.01 -24.87
CA ASN A 255 -1.11 7.03 -25.89
C ASN A 255 -1.66 8.39 -25.43
N GLU A 256 -1.11 9.50 -25.89
CA GLU A 256 -1.74 10.82 -25.72
C GLU A 256 -2.83 11.09 -26.77
N ASP A 257 -2.55 10.69 -28.02
CA ASP A 257 -3.41 10.80 -29.19
C ASP A 257 -3.26 9.53 -30.04
N LEU A 258 -4.22 9.25 -30.93
CA LEU A 258 -4.16 8.09 -31.83
C LEU A 258 -3.78 8.51 -33.25
N THR A 259 -2.73 7.90 -33.78
CA THR A 259 -2.25 8.10 -35.15
C THR A 259 -2.35 6.80 -35.96
N TRP A 260 -2.13 6.89 -37.27
CA TRP A 260 -2.18 5.74 -38.16
C TRP A 260 -1.07 5.78 -39.20
N SER A 261 -0.78 4.60 -39.75
CA SER A 261 0.15 4.43 -40.87
C SER A 261 -0.55 3.68 -41.97
N GLU A 262 -0.38 4.16 -43.19
CA GLU A 262 -0.87 3.53 -44.40
C GLU A 262 0.18 2.57 -44.98
N ASN A 263 -0.29 1.45 -45.51
CA ASN A 263 0.46 0.58 -46.40
C ASN A 263 -0.35 0.31 -47.67
N ILE A 264 0.34 0.27 -48.80
CA ILE A 264 -0.25 0.16 -50.14
C ILE A 264 0.32 -1.07 -50.83
N ALA A 265 -0.51 -1.76 -51.62
CA ALA A 265 -0.06 -2.81 -52.52
C ALA A 265 0.97 -2.27 -53.53
N ASP A 266 2.09 -2.96 -53.69
CA ASP A 266 3.17 -2.61 -54.63
C ASP A 266 3.10 -3.37 -55.97
N TYR A 267 1.96 -4.00 -56.23
CA TYR A 267 1.68 -4.77 -57.44
C TYR A 267 0.41 -4.25 -58.15
N LEU A 268 0.29 -4.55 -59.45
CA LEU A 268 -0.89 -4.20 -60.22
C LEU A 268 -2.12 -4.93 -59.67
N LEU A 269 -3.10 -4.17 -59.21
CA LEU A 269 -4.30 -4.70 -58.55
C LEU A 269 -5.57 -4.42 -59.35
N LEU A 270 -6.16 -5.49 -59.89
CA LEU A 270 -7.50 -5.47 -60.48
C LEU A 270 -8.57 -5.71 -59.43
N ASP A 271 -8.45 -6.81 -58.68
CA ASP A 271 -9.34 -7.22 -57.59
C ASP A 271 -8.51 -7.76 -56.42
N GLY A 272 -8.76 -7.29 -55.19
CA GLY A 272 -7.97 -7.70 -54.02
C GLY A 272 -7.72 -6.58 -53.01
N TRP A 273 -6.86 -6.85 -52.03
CA TRP A 273 -6.43 -5.88 -51.02
C TRP A 273 -5.58 -4.77 -51.64
N ALA A 274 -6.06 -3.53 -51.55
CA ALA A 274 -5.41 -2.36 -52.12
C ALA A 274 -4.58 -1.59 -51.09
N ARG A 275 -5.13 -1.43 -49.89
CA ARG A 275 -4.51 -0.69 -48.78
C ARG A 275 -4.82 -1.39 -47.47
N ASP A 276 -3.93 -1.25 -46.50
CA ASP A 276 -4.24 -1.48 -45.11
C ASP A 276 -3.68 -0.38 -44.22
N TYR A 277 -4.36 -0.16 -43.10
CA TYR A 277 -4.00 0.83 -42.11
C TYR A 277 -3.79 0.15 -40.78
N ALA A 278 -2.70 0.53 -40.13
CA ALA A 278 -2.48 0.28 -38.72
C ALA A 278 -2.80 1.57 -37.97
N THR A 279 -3.67 1.53 -36.97
CA THR A 279 -3.93 2.64 -36.04
C THR A 279 -3.33 2.29 -34.69
N ASP A 280 -2.88 3.30 -33.96
CA ASP A 280 -2.28 3.15 -32.63
C ASP A 280 -3.15 2.33 -31.69
N ALA A 281 -2.49 1.73 -30.71
CA ALA A 281 -3.11 0.74 -29.86
C ALA A 281 -4.03 1.37 -28.81
N ILE A 282 -5.08 0.64 -28.51
CA ILE A 282 -6.01 0.92 -27.42
C ILE A 282 -6.06 -0.28 -26.48
N ALA A 283 -6.59 -0.10 -25.28
CA ALA A 283 -6.83 -1.18 -24.36
C ALA A 283 -8.06 -1.99 -24.79
N GLN A 284 -7.89 -3.24 -25.21
CA GLN A 284 -9.01 -4.16 -25.41
C GLN A 284 -9.72 -4.49 -24.09
N ASP A 285 -8.94 -4.62 -23.03
CA ASP A 285 -9.43 -4.72 -21.67
C ASP A 285 -8.39 -4.24 -20.65
N TYR A 286 -8.87 -3.80 -19.50
CA TYR A 286 -8.08 -3.65 -18.28
C TYR A 286 -8.52 -4.71 -17.29
N ARG A 287 -7.58 -5.37 -16.61
CA ARG A 287 -7.91 -6.45 -15.67
C ARG A 287 -7.13 -6.33 -14.37
N PHE A 288 -7.88 -6.39 -13.27
CA PHE A 288 -7.38 -6.33 -11.91
C PHE A 288 -7.75 -7.62 -11.20
N THR A 289 -6.76 -8.30 -10.62
CA THR A 289 -6.96 -9.56 -9.90
C THR A 289 -6.34 -9.44 -8.52
N ILE A 290 -7.09 -9.82 -7.50
CA ILE A 290 -6.61 -9.92 -6.11
C ILE A 290 -6.76 -11.38 -5.68
N ASP A 291 -5.67 -11.96 -5.19
CA ASP A 291 -5.57 -13.37 -4.87
C ASP A 291 -4.92 -13.56 -3.50
N ALA A 292 -5.51 -14.41 -2.66
CA ALA A 292 -4.93 -14.82 -1.38
C ALA A 292 -4.21 -16.15 -1.54
N SER A 293 -2.96 -16.25 -1.09
CA SER A 293 -2.10 -17.42 -1.33
C SER A 293 -2.56 -18.71 -0.63
N ASN A 294 -3.51 -18.64 0.30
CA ASN A 294 -4.02 -19.79 1.04
C ASN A 294 -5.49 -19.62 1.44
N THR A 295 -6.07 -20.69 1.98
CA THR A 295 -7.50 -20.76 2.33
C THR A 295 -7.86 -20.05 3.63
N LYS A 296 -6.90 -19.43 4.33
CA LYS A 296 -7.14 -18.70 5.59
C LYS A 296 -7.92 -17.41 5.37
N ALA A 297 -7.74 -16.80 4.20
CA ALA A 297 -8.50 -15.63 3.77
C ALA A 297 -9.56 -16.03 2.74
N ALA A 298 -10.73 -15.41 2.85
CA ALA A 298 -11.80 -15.52 1.86
C ALA A 298 -12.43 -14.14 1.60
N VAL A 299 -12.81 -13.88 0.35
CA VAL A 299 -13.52 -12.68 -0.06
C VAL A 299 -14.88 -12.64 0.66
N LEU A 300 -15.06 -11.64 1.50
CA LEU A 300 -16.31 -11.34 2.20
C LEU A 300 -17.25 -10.50 1.34
N LYS A 301 -16.72 -9.43 0.75
CA LYS A 301 -17.45 -8.48 -0.09
C LYS A 301 -16.49 -7.90 -1.12
N SER A 302 -17.02 -7.55 -2.29
CA SER A 302 -16.23 -6.88 -3.31
C SER A 302 -17.12 -6.04 -4.24
N LEU A 303 -16.65 -4.88 -4.66
CA LEU A 303 -17.29 -4.00 -5.63
C LEU A 303 -16.28 -3.60 -6.72
N PRO A 304 -16.75 -3.34 -7.95
CA PRO A 304 -18.15 -3.38 -8.40
C PRO A 304 -18.66 -4.80 -8.67
N THR A 305 -19.98 -4.97 -8.80
CA THR A 305 -20.56 -6.14 -9.49
C THR A 305 -20.40 -6.00 -11.01
N ASN A 306 -21.06 -6.85 -11.80
CA ASN A 306 -21.12 -6.62 -13.25
C ASN A 306 -21.78 -5.27 -13.54
N LEU A 307 -21.15 -4.44 -14.36
CA LEU A 307 -21.66 -3.15 -14.81
C LEU A 307 -21.74 -3.14 -16.34
N ASN A 308 -22.78 -2.51 -16.89
CA ASN A 308 -22.89 -2.32 -18.33
C ASN A 308 -21.95 -1.22 -18.84
N SER A 309 -21.80 -1.14 -20.16
CA SER A 309 -21.19 0.01 -20.81
C SER A 309 -22.07 1.26 -20.70
N LYS A 310 -21.46 2.44 -20.83
CA LYS A 310 -22.09 3.76 -20.63
C LYS A 310 -22.75 3.91 -19.25
N TYR A 311 -22.23 3.20 -18.26
CA TYR A 311 -22.66 3.33 -16.88
C TYR A 311 -21.88 4.46 -16.20
N GLU A 312 -22.62 5.40 -15.61
CA GLU A 312 -22.04 6.50 -14.85
C GLU A 312 -22.75 6.60 -13.49
N HIS A 313 -22.02 6.34 -12.41
CA HIS A 313 -22.57 6.43 -11.06
C HIS A 313 -21.46 6.57 -10.01
N ARG A 314 -21.80 7.19 -8.88
CA ARG A 314 -20.96 7.20 -7.67
C ARG A 314 -21.62 6.32 -6.63
N GLU A 315 -20.90 5.30 -6.16
CA GLU A 315 -21.35 4.39 -5.13
C GLU A 315 -20.51 4.55 -3.86
N ILE A 316 -21.13 4.38 -2.70
CA ILE A 316 -20.43 4.32 -1.42
C ILE A 316 -20.33 2.87 -0.99
N SER A 317 -19.11 2.33 -0.98
CA SER A 317 -18.84 1.01 -0.40
C SER A 317 -18.75 1.11 1.13
N GLY A 318 -19.90 0.87 1.78
CA GLY A 318 -19.98 0.73 3.24
C GLY A 318 -19.60 -0.67 3.72
N PHE A 319 -18.88 -0.74 4.84
CA PHE A 319 -18.62 -1.95 5.61
C PHE A 319 -18.77 -1.66 7.10
N GLU A 320 -19.61 -2.43 7.79
CA GLU A 320 -19.83 -2.30 9.23
C GLU A 320 -18.94 -3.28 10.00
N VAL A 321 -18.22 -2.76 11.00
CA VAL A 321 -17.41 -3.54 11.93
C VAL A 321 -17.91 -3.35 13.35
N GLY A 322 -17.92 -4.42 14.15
CA GLY A 322 -18.23 -4.33 15.57
C GLY A 322 -16.98 -3.90 16.34
N VAL A 323 -17.13 -2.92 17.25
CA VAL A 323 -16.01 -2.31 17.98
C VAL A 323 -16.29 -2.21 19.46
N THR A 324 -15.23 -2.13 20.26
CA THR A 324 -15.30 -1.63 21.64
C THR A 324 -15.49 -0.12 21.62
N GLY A 325 -16.59 0.35 22.19
CA GLY A 325 -16.90 1.77 22.31
C GLY A 325 -15.91 2.48 23.24
N GLY A 326 -15.59 3.74 22.93
CA GLY A 326 -14.77 4.60 23.79
C GLY A 326 -15.52 5.07 25.05
N VAL A 327 -14.92 6.00 25.78
CA VAL A 327 -15.39 6.53 27.09
C VAL A 327 -16.86 6.98 27.09
N GLU A 328 -17.39 7.42 25.94
CA GLU A 328 -18.81 7.84 25.80
C GLU A 328 -19.81 6.67 25.87
N VAL A 329 -19.37 5.44 25.56
CA VAL A 329 -20.21 4.23 25.55
C VAL A 329 -19.80 3.25 26.66
N ASN A 330 -18.53 3.23 27.04
CA ASN A 330 -18.02 2.41 28.14
C ASN A 330 -17.36 3.27 29.23
N LYS A 331 -18.00 3.35 30.39
CA LYS A 331 -17.54 4.15 31.55
C LYS A 331 -16.25 3.62 32.17
N ASP A 332 -15.88 2.37 31.91
CA ASP A 332 -14.72 1.72 32.51
C ASP A 332 -13.40 2.06 31.80
N GLY A 333 -13.46 2.72 30.63
CA GLY A 333 -12.29 3.24 29.92
C GLY A 333 -11.22 2.15 29.66
N PRO A 334 -9.94 2.39 29.99
CA PRO A 334 -8.87 1.40 29.82
C PRO A 334 -9.03 0.11 30.65
N LYS A 335 -9.93 0.09 31.65
CA LYS A 335 -10.23 -1.09 32.49
C LYS A 335 -11.30 -2.00 31.88
N ALA A 336 -11.92 -1.59 30.75
CA ALA A 336 -12.97 -2.36 30.08
C ALA A 336 -12.43 -3.61 29.36
N LYS A 337 -13.07 -4.76 29.56
CA LYS A 337 -12.83 -5.98 28.77
C LYS A 337 -13.21 -5.74 27.30
N LEU A 338 -12.56 -6.46 26.40
CA LEU A 338 -12.85 -6.41 24.96
C LEU A 338 -14.23 -7.04 24.67
N GLU A 339 -15.27 -6.20 24.61
CA GLU A 339 -16.62 -6.61 24.20
C GLU A 339 -17.17 -5.61 23.18
N ALA A 340 -17.81 -6.12 22.13
CA ALA A 340 -18.40 -5.25 21.13
C ALA A 340 -19.56 -4.46 21.75
N SER A 341 -19.47 -3.14 21.72
CA SER A 341 -20.48 -2.25 22.32
C SER A 341 -21.04 -1.23 21.32
N ALA A 342 -20.49 -1.19 20.10
CA ALA A 342 -20.97 -0.33 19.02
C ALA A 342 -20.68 -0.93 17.63
N LYS A 343 -21.36 -0.39 16.61
CA LYS A 343 -20.98 -0.56 15.20
C LYS A 343 -20.22 0.65 14.72
N PHE A 344 -19.21 0.43 13.90
CA PHE A 344 -18.50 1.47 13.16
C PHE A 344 -18.65 1.21 11.66
N SER A 345 -19.05 2.23 10.89
CA SER A 345 -19.22 2.12 9.45
C SER A 345 -18.04 2.75 8.72
N GLN A 346 -17.31 1.94 7.96
CA GLN A 346 -16.26 2.41 7.07
C GLN A 346 -16.76 2.55 5.66
N GLN A 347 -16.49 3.71 5.06
CA GLN A 347 -16.96 4.04 3.73
C GLN A 347 -15.78 4.27 2.78
N ARG A 348 -15.95 3.86 1.52
CA ARG A 348 -15.07 4.20 0.39
C ARG A 348 -15.93 4.73 -0.74
N GLN A 349 -15.54 5.85 -1.34
CA GLN A 349 -16.24 6.44 -2.47
C GLN A 349 -15.67 5.86 -3.77
N LEU A 350 -16.55 5.33 -4.61
CA LEU A 350 -16.20 4.72 -5.88
C LEU A 350 -16.95 5.43 -7.01
N ALA A 351 -16.25 6.14 -7.90
CA ALA A 351 -16.83 6.67 -9.12
C ALA A 351 -16.62 5.70 -10.29
N TYR A 352 -17.72 5.32 -10.93
CA TYR A 352 -17.72 4.53 -12.14
C TYR A 352 -18.13 5.40 -13.31
N ASN A 353 -17.28 5.48 -14.33
CA ASN A 353 -17.64 5.96 -15.67
C ASN A 353 -17.08 4.96 -16.68
N THR A 354 -17.93 4.03 -17.12
CA THR A 354 -17.46 2.86 -17.88
C THR A 354 -17.32 3.14 -19.38
N GLN A 355 -18.00 4.17 -19.90
CA GLN A 355 -17.95 4.60 -21.30
C GLN A 355 -18.05 3.42 -22.29
N ASP A 356 -16.97 3.09 -22.99
CA ASP A 356 -16.92 2.00 -23.97
C ASP A 356 -16.89 0.59 -23.35
N TYR A 357 -16.57 0.51 -22.07
CA TYR A 357 -16.28 -0.75 -21.38
C TYR A 357 -17.48 -1.20 -20.57
N ARG A 358 -17.69 -2.51 -20.50
CA ARG A 358 -18.49 -3.12 -19.43
C ARG A 358 -17.54 -3.67 -18.37
N VAL A 359 -18.01 -3.82 -17.13
CA VAL A 359 -17.22 -4.43 -16.06
C VAL A 359 -17.72 -5.84 -15.82
N GLU A 360 -16.82 -6.80 -15.94
CA GLU A 360 -17.05 -8.20 -15.63
C GLU A 360 -16.35 -8.56 -14.32
N ARG A 361 -17.15 -8.91 -13.31
CA ARG A 361 -16.66 -9.44 -12.04
C ARG A 361 -16.63 -10.96 -12.11
N SER A 362 -15.47 -11.55 -11.86
CA SER A 362 -15.30 -13.00 -11.73
C SER A 362 -14.66 -13.35 -10.40
N ALA A 363 -15.27 -14.29 -9.67
CA ALA A 363 -14.78 -14.82 -8.40
C ALA A 363 -14.63 -16.35 -8.52
N PRO A 364 -13.56 -16.85 -9.14
CA PRO A 364 -13.40 -18.27 -9.43
C PRO A 364 -13.21 -19.15 -8.18
N SER A 365 -12.82 -18.54 -7.06
CA SER A 365 -12.71 -19.21 -5.76
C SER A 365 -13.00 -18.22 -4.63
N ALA A 366 -13.06 -18.71 -3.39
CA ALA A 366 -13.18 -17.85 -2.22
C ALA A 366 -11.94 -16.96 -2.00
N GLN A 367 -10.77 -17.32 -2.53
CA GLN A 367 -9.51 -16.60 -2.34
C GLN A 367 -9.27 -15.54 -3.42
N LYS A 368 -9.97 -15.64 -4.56
CA LYS A 368 -9.64 -14.90 -5.76
C LYS A 368 -10.82 -14.13 -6.30
N VAL A 369 -10.62 -12.85 -6.57
CA VAL A 369 -11.57 -12.00 -7.28
C VAL A 369 -10.86 -11.24 -8.39
N SER A 370 -11.56 -11.02 -9.49
CA SER A 370 -11.07 -10.25 -10.63
C SER A 370 -12.15 -9.34 -11.20
N PHE A 371 -11.72 -8.19 -11.68
CA PHE A 371 -12.55 -7.20 -12.36
C PHE A 371 -11.91 -6.89 -13.70
N SER A 372 -12.68 -7.07 -14.76
CA SER A 372 -12.23 -6.80 -16.13
C SER A 372 -13.10 -5.73 -16.75
N TRP A 373 -12.51 -4.59 -17.10
CA TRP A 373 -13.15 -3.60 -17.97
C TRP A 373 -12.93 -4.08 -19.39
N VAL A 374 -13.95 -4.67 -20.01
CA VAL A 374 -13.88 -5.25 -21.35
C VAL A 374 -14.58 -4.32 -22.33
N ARG A 375 -13.93 -3.97 -23.45
CA ARG A 375 -14.57 -3.17 -24.50
C ARG A 375 -15.86 -3.83 -24.97
N ASP A 376 -16.96 -3.10 -24.90
CA ASP A 376 -18.30 -3.53 -25.29
C ASP A 376 -18.86 -2.65 -26.41
N GLN A 377 -18.68 -1.33 -26.30
CA GLN A 377 -18.97 -0.39 -27.37
C GLN A 377 -17.77 -0.26 -28.30
N TYR A 378 -18.03 -0.27 -29.60
CA TYR A 378 -17.01 -0.20 -30.64
C TYR A 378 -15.85 -1.18 -30.40
N ALA A 379 -16.21 -2.41 -30.04
CA ALA A 379 -15.28 -3.44 -29.61
C ALA A 379 -14.49 -4.07 -30.76
N THR A 380 -14.82 -3.75 -32.02
CA THR A 380 -14.15 -4.29 -33.20
C THR A 380 -13.61 -3.19 -34.12
N ALA A 381 -12.57 -3.47 -34.89
CA ALA A 381 -12.03 -2.56 -35.90
C ALA A 381 -13.09 -2.24 -36.96
N GLU A 382 -13.93 -3.22 -37.30
CA GLU A 382 -15.07 -3.06 -38.23
C GLU A 382 -16.05 -2.00 -37.71
N SER A 383 -16.36 -2.02 -36.41
CA SER A 383 -17.30 -1.07 -35.79
C SER A 383 -16.79 0.38 -35.76
N LEU A 384 -15.50 0.60 -35.99
CA LEU A 384 -14.89 1.92 -36.05
C LEU A 384 -14.94 2.54 -37.44
N LEU A 385 -15.28 1.78 -38.48
CA LEU A 385 -15.38 2.28 -39.85
C LEU A 385 -16.56 3.24 -40.00
N SER A 386 -16.32 4.37 -40.66
CA SER A 386 -17.33 5.40 -40.92
C SER A 386 -18.27 4.99 -42.06
N SER A 387 -17.75 4.21 -43.00
CA SER A 387 -18.45 3.73 -44.18
C SER A 387 -18.12 2.25 -44.47
N LYS A 388 -18.93 1.60 -45.31
CA LYS A 388 -18.67 0.22 -45.75
C LYS A 388 -18.09 0.14 -47.15
N THR A 389 -18.42 1.10 -48.01
CA THR A 389 -17.98 1.14 -49.40
C THR A 389 -17.74 2.58 -49.85
N ALA A 390 -16.88 2.73 -50.86
CA ALA A 390 -16.65 3.98 -51.56
C ALA A 390 -16.39 3.73 -53.05
N THR A 391 -16.31 4.80 -53.83
CA THR A 391 -15.80 4.73 -55.21
C THR A 391 -14.31 4.38 -55.21
N VAL A 392 -13.78 3.91 -56.33
CA VAL A 392 -12.35 3.57 -56.47
C VAL A 392 -11.39 4.75 -56.24
N TRP A 393 -11.89 5.98 -56.28
CA TRP A 393 -11.11 7.20 -55.99
C TRP A 393 -11.17 7.59 -54.50
N GLY A 394 -12.11 7.03 -53.75
CA GLY A 394 -12.33 7.28 -52.32
C GLY A 394 -11.54 6.36 -51.39
N MET A 395 -10.33 5.92 -51.79
CA MET A 395 -9.49 5.01 -51.02
C MET A 395 -8.72 5.74 -49.90
N GLY A 396 -9.44 6.30 -48.93
CA GLY A 396 -8.88 7.03 -47.78
C GLY A 396 -8.93 6.24 -46.47
N TYR A 397 -8.36 6.81 -45.41
CA TYR A 397 -8.51 6.31 -44.04
C TYR A 397 -9.94 6.55 -43.56
N ASP A 398 -10.62 5.49 -43.10
CA ASP A 398 -12.07 5.52 -42.83
C ASP A 398 -12.44 5.20 -41.37
N VAL A 399 -11.47 5.20 -40.46
CA VAL A 399 -11.73 4.96 -39.03
C VAL A 399 -12.19 6.26 -38.38
N ASP A 400 -13.35 6.24 -37.74
CA ASP A 400 -13.90 7.34 -36.96
C ASP A 400 -13.35 7.32 -35.52
N HIS A 401 -12.34 8.16 -35.25
CA HIS A 401 -11.69 8.26 -33.94
C HIS A 401 -12.64 8.74 -32.83
N ASN A 402 -13.74 9.43 -33.15
CA ASN A 402 -14.70 9.88 -32.13
C ASN A 402 -15.45 8.72 -31.46
N ARG A 403 -15.40 7.53 -32.07
CA ARG A 403 -15.94 6.29 -31.50
C ARG A 403 -15.02 5.65 -30.46
N ILE A 404 -13.77 6.09 -30.37
CA ILE A 404 -12.80 5.57 -29.41
C ILE A 404 -12.70 6.56 -28.25
N GLN A 405 -13.22 6.19 -27.09
CA GLN A 405 -13.20 7.10 -25.96
C GLN A 405 -11.79 7.23 -25.35
N PRO A 406 -11.39 8.41 -24.82
CA PRO A 406 -10.06 8.63 -24.23
C PRO A 406 -9.69 7.66 -23.10
N LEU A 407 -10.69 7.12 -22.38
CA LEU A 407 -10.52 6.06 -21.36
C LEU A 407 -9.76 4.82 -21.91
N SER A 408 -9.77 4.64 -23.22
CA SER A 408 -9.19 3.49 -23.91
C SER A 408 -7.68 3.58 -24.15
N TYR A 409 -7.09 4.77 -24.01
CA TYR A 409 -5.68 4.99 -24.33
C TYR A 409 -5.02 6.15 -23.57
N LYS A 410 -5.74 7.23 -23.28
CA LYS A 410 -5.19 8.45 -22.68
C LYS A 410 -5.02 8.36 -21.17
N GLY A 411 -5.96 7.70 -20.50
CA GLY A 411 -5.90 7.52 -19.07
C GLY A 411 -7.08 6.73 -18.54
N PHE A 412 -6.79 5.66 -17.81
CA PHE A 412 -7.77 4.82 -17.15
C PHE A 412 -7.45 4.68 -15.66
N VAL A 413 -8.39 5.12 -14.82
CA VAL A 413 -8.30 4.98 -13.37
C VAL A 413 -9.43 4.03 -12.92
N PRO A 414 -9.12 2.81 -12.46
CA PRO A 414 -10.12 1.88 -11.96
C PRO A 414 -10.57 2.25 -10.54
N ASN A 415 -11.81 1.90 -10.23
CA ASN A 415 -12.35 1.95 -8.89
C ASN A 415 -12.83 0.57 -8.46
N LEU A 416 -12.34 0.08 -7.33
CA LEU A 416 -12.73 -1.22 -6.76
C LEU A 416 -12.50 -1.25 -5.26
N ASP A 417 -13.23 -2.11 -4.57
CA ASP A 417 -13.07 -2.36 -3.14
C ASP A 417 -13.25 -3.85 -2.89
N VAL A 418 -12.27 -4.48 -2.22
CA VAL A 418 -12.28 -5.90 -1.91
C VAL A 418 -11.99 -6.09 -0.43
N ILE A 419 -12.90 -6.78 0.25
CA ILE A 419 -12.82 -7.06 1.67
C ILE A 419 -12.63 -8.56 1.82
N TYR A 420 -11.48 -8.96 2.34
CA TYR A 420 -11.20 -10.32 2.79
C TYR A 420 -11.48 -10.46 4.28
N LYS A 421 -11.89 -11.68 4.67
CA LYS A 421 -11.98 -12.09 6.06
C LYS A 421 -11.15 -13.33 6.33
N ALA A 422 -10.66 -13.45 7.56
CA ALA A 422 -10.13 -14.66 8.15
C ALA A 422 -10.84 -14.96 9.49
N ALA A 423 -10.74 -16.21 9.94
CA ALA A 423 -11.33 -16.63 11.21
C ALA A 423 -10.78 -15.81 12.40
N PRO A 424 -11.59 -15.62 13.46
CA PRO A 424 -11.20 -14.82 14.62
C PRO A 424 -9.95 -15.32 15.35
N ASP A 425 -9.70 -16.63 15.28
CA ASP A 425 -8.59 -17.37 15.88
C ASP A 425 -7.51 -17.78 14.86
N GLU A 426 -7.60 -17.33 13.60
CA GLU A 426 -6.65 -17.69 12.54
C GLU A 426 -5.22 -17.26 12.92
N THR A 427 -4.21 -18.06 12.57
CA THR A 427 -2.81 -17.79 12.94
C THR A 427 -1.88 -17.91 11.74
N GLY A 428 -0.63 -17.50 11.89
CA GLY A 428 0.36 -17.52 10.80
C GLY A 428 0.02 -16.47 9.76
N SER A 429 0.40 -16.69 8.50
CA SER A 429 0.34 -15.61 7.50
C SER A 429 -0.36 -15.96 6.20
N THR A 430 -0.81 -14.93 5.49
CA THR A 430 -1.34 -15.01 4.12
C THR A 430 -0.70 -13.92 3.27
N GLU A 431 -0.31 -14.27 2.05
CA GLU A 431 0.15 -13.31 1.06
C GLU A 431 -1.03 -12.91 0.18
N PHE A 432 -1.21 -11.61 -0.02
CA PHE A 432 -2.17 -11.04 -0.94
C PHE A 432 -1.43 -10.54 -2.17
N LYS A 433 -1.71 -11.14 -3.32
CA LYS A 433 -1.14 -10.77 -4.62
C LYS A 433 -2.14 -9.95 -5.41
N ILE A 434 -1.68 -8.83 -5.95
CA ILE A 434 -2.46 -7.91 -6.77
C ILE A 434 -1.82 -7.83 -8.16
N ASP A 435 -2.58 -8.23 -9.18
CA ASP A 435 -2.17 -8.14 -10.58
C ASP A 435 -3.03 -7.09 -11.30
N SER A 436 -2.38 -6.05 -11.83
CA SER A 436 -2.96 -5.01 -12.68
C SER A 436 -2.47 -5.17 -14.09
N SER A 437 -3.36 -5.26 -15.07
CA SER A 437 -2.95 -5.49 -16.46
C SER A 437 -3.78 -4.72 -17.47
N VAL A 438 -3.15 -4.44 -18.61
CA VAL A 438 -3.78 -3.88 -19.80
C VAL A 438 -3.52 -4.81 -20.97
N ASN A 439 -4.56 -5.08 -21.75
CA ASN A 439 -4.48 -5.86 -22.98
C ASN A 439 -4.39 -4.92 -24.18
N ILE A 440 -3.15 -4.66 -24.61
CA ILE A 440 -2.82 -3.72 -25.67
C ILE A 440 -3.25 -4.31 -27.00
N ARG A 441 -4.05 -3.54 -27.76
CA ARG A 441 -4.58 -3.94 -29.04
C ARG A 441 -4.29 -2.89 -30.11
N PRO A 442 -3.44 -3.17 -31.10
CA PRO A 442 -3.38 -2.41 -32.35
C PRO A 442 -4.68 -2.59 -33.16
N ILE A 443 -5.10 -1.55 -33.87
CA ILE A 443 -6.31 -1.60 -34.71
C ILE A 443 -5.88 -1.68 -36.18
N TYR A 444 -6.28 -2.74 -36.87
CA TYR A 444 -6.01 -2.92 -38.30
C TYR A 444 -7.30 -2.83 -39.11
N THR A 445 -7.26 -2.05 -40.19
CA THR A 445 -8.33 -1.96 -41.19
C THR A 445 -7.76 -2.07 -42.58
N GLY A 446 -8.57 -2.43 -43.56
CA GLY A 446 -8.15 -2.65 -44.93
C GLY A 446 -9.18 -2.19 -45.95
N ILE A 447 -8.70 -1.92 -47.16
CA ILE A 447 -9.52 -1.58 -48.32
C ILE A 447 -9.36 -2.69 -49.34
N TYR A 448 -10.47 -3.35 -49.67
CA TYR A 448 -10.55 -4.31 -50.76
C TYR A 448 -11.14 -3.64 -52.00
N LYS A 449 -10.47 -3.77 -53.14
CA LYS A 449 -10.92 -3.25 -54.42
C LYS A 449 -11.67 -4.34 -55.19
N HIS A 450 -12.87 -4.03 -55.64
CA HIS A 450 -13.73 -4.90 -56.42
C HIS A 450 -13.80 -4.46 -57.89
N TYR A 451 -13.62 -5.40 -58.82
CA TYR A 451 -13.70 -5.15 -60.26
C TYR A 451 -14.79 -6.00 -60.95
N TYR A 452 -15.66 -5.36 -61.74
CA TYR A 452 -16.82 -6.02 -62.37
C TYR A 452 -16.87 -5.91 -63.90
N VAL A 453 -15.72 -5.73 -64.57
CA VAL A 453 -15.61 -5.47 -66.02
C VAL A 453 -16.17 -4.11 -66.46
N VAL A 454 -17.36 -3.75 -66.01
CA VAL A 454 -17.96 -2.42 -66.17
C VAL A 454 -18.10 -1.77 -64.79
N GLY A 455 -17.08 -1.01 -64.41
CA GLY A 455 -17.00 -0.31 -63.13
C GLY A 455 -16.32 -1.13 -62.02
N GLY A 456 -16.20 -0.48 -60.86
CA GLY A 456 -15.59 -1.03 -59.67
C GLY A 456 -15.90 -0.16 -58.46
N HIS A 457 -15.74 -0.73 -57.28
CA HIS A 457 -15.87 0.01 -56.01
C HIS A 457 -14.85 -0.53 -55.02
N VAL A 458 -14.76 0.11 -53.84
CA VAL A 458 -13.95 -0.40 -52.74
C VAL A 458 -14.82 -0.68 -51.54
N SER A 459 -14.47 -1.71 -50.77
CA SER A 459 -15.07 -2.02 -49.47
C SER A 459 -14.04 -1.85 -48.37
N PHE A 460 -14.44 -1.20 -47.28
CA PHE A 460 -13.65 -1.11 -46.05
C PHE A 460 -13.92 -2.34 -45.18
N GLN A 461 -12.88 -2.85 -44.53
CA GLN A 461 -12.98 -4.00 -43.62
C GLN A 461 -12.10 -3.76 -42.39
N GLY A 462 -12.58 -4.17 -41.22
CA GLY A 462 -11.81 -4.23 -39.98
C GLY A 462 -11.35 -5.64 -39.67
N PHE A 463 -10.14 -5.77 -39.13
CA PHE A 463 -9.55 -7.07 -38.81
C PHE A 463 -9.52 -7.31 -37.30
N GLU A 464 -9.92 -8.52 -36.89
CA GLU A 464 -9.90 -8.99 -35.50
C GLU A 464 -8.85 -10.07 -35.29
N ASP A 465 -7.58 -9.67 -35.35
CA ASP A 465 -6.45 -10.57 -35.12
C ASP A 465 -6.15 -10.65 -33.61
N VAL A 466 -6.72 -11.64 -32.92
CA VAL A 466 -6.58 -11.80 -31.45
C VAL A 466 -5.14 -12.12 -31.05
N ASP A 467 -4.40 -12.81 -31.91
CA ASP A 467 -2.99 -13.17 -31.78
C ASP A 467 -2.04 -11.95 -31.81
N LYS A 468 -2.51 -10.80 -32.31
CA LYS A 468 -1.76 -9.54 -32.35
C LYS A 468 -2.04 -8.62 -31.18
N ARG A 469 -2.65 -9.13 -30.10
CA ARG A 469 -2.86 -8.41 -28.83
C ARG A 469 -1.78 -8.82 -27.83
N ARG A 470 -1.35 -7.89 -26.98
CA ARG A 470 -0.35 -8.19 -25.94
C ARG A 470 -0.83 -7.71 -24.58
N ARG A 471 -0.92 -8.63 -23.62
CA ARG A 471 -1.19 -8.28 -22.23
C ARG A 471 0.11 -7.95 -21.50
N VAL A 472 0.11 -6.81 -20.83
CA VAL A 472 1.18 -6.38 -19.95
C VAL A 472 0.64 -6.29 -18.53
N THR A 473 1.36 -6.86 -17.56
CA THR A 473 0.93 -6.97 -16.16
C THR A 473 1.97 -6.35 -15.23
N ALA A 474 1.49 -5.52 -14.30
CA ALA A 474 2.22 -5.07 -13.12
C ALA A 474 1.67 -5.82 -11.89
N SER A 475 2.56 -6.47 -11.15
CA SER A 475 2.21 -7.29 -10.00
C SER A 475 2.85 -6.73 -8.74
N THR A 476 2.12 -6.75 -7.64
CA THR A 476 2.67 -6.50 -6.30
C THR A 476 2.09 -7.52 -5.32
N SER A 477 2.79 -7.78 -4.23
CA SER A 477 2.26 -8.58 -3.14
C SER A 477 2.71 -8.06 -1.79
N PHE A 478 1.91 -8.35 -0.78
CA PHE A 478 2.24 -8.08 0.62
C PHE A 478 1.74 -9.23 1.48
N LYS A 479 2.43 -9.46 2.60
CA LYS A 479 2.14 -10.55 3.51
C LYS A 479 1.61 -10.00 4.83
N VAL A 480 0.53 -10.60 5.30
CA VAL A 480 -0.16 -10.27 6.55
C VAL A 480 0.05 -11.40 7.55
N ASP A 481 0.50 -11.07 8.77
CA ASP A 481 0.50 -11.99 9.91
C ASP A 481 -0.80 -11.85 10.70
N TRP A 482 -1.58 -12.93 10.76
CA TRP A 482 -2.84 -12.97 11.49
C TRP A 482 -2.64 -12.86 13.01
N ASN A 483 -1.42 -13.08 13.52
CA ASN A 483 -1.09 -12.85 14.93
C ASN A 483 -0.77 -11.39 15.26
N HIS A 484 -0.73 -10.49 14.27
CA HIS A 484 -0.48 -9.08 14.49
C HIS A 484 -1.53 -8.51 15.47
N PRO A 485 -1.12 -7.73 16.49
CA PRO A 485 -1.99 -7.33 17.60
C PRO A 485 -3.21 -6.49 17.19
N VAL A 486 -3.18 -5.83 16.03
CA VAL A 486 -4.35 -5.13 15.44
C VAL A 486 -5.57 -6.06 15.28
N PHE A 487 -5.33 -7.34 14.99
CA PHE A 487 -6.38 -8.32 14.74
C PHE A 487 -7.08 -8.81 16.01
N THR A 488 -6.63 -8.36 17.18
CA THR A 488 -7.40 -8.53 18.42
C THR A 488 -8.59 -7.57 18.47
N GLY A 489 -8.54 -6.44 17.77
CA GLY A 489 -9.56 -5.39 17.85
C GLY A 489 -9.58 -4.63 19.17
N GLY A 490 -8.69 -4.97 20.10
CA GLY A 490 -8.54 -4.28 21.37
C GLY A 490 -7.68 -3.05 21.26
N ARG A 491 -8.05 -2.02 22.02
CA ARG A 491 -7.17 -0.88 22.26
C ARG A 491 -6.09 -1.32 23.24
N PRO A 492 -4.81 -1.19 22.90
CA PRO A 492 -3.73 -1.61 23.77
C PRO A 492 -3.64 -0.66 24.97
N VAL A 493 -3.30 -1.23 26.12
CA VAL A 493 -3.18 -0.55 27.41
C VAL A 493 -1.88 -0.95 28.09
N ASN A 494 -1.35 -0.09 28.95
CA ASN A 494 -0.22 -0.45 29.82
C ASN A 494 -0.72 -0.88 31.21
N LEU A 495 0.18 -1.53 31.96
CA LEU A 495 0.03 -1.80 33.39
C LEU A 495 1.12 -1.05 34.13
N GLN A 496 0.73 -0.09 34.97
CA GLN A 496 1.63 0.78 35.71
C GLN A 496 1.65 0.42 37.19
N LEU A 497 2.84 0.34 37.74
CA LEU A 497 3.07 0.01 39.14
C LEU A 497 2.99 1.31 39.98
N GLY A 498 1.80 1.65 40.47
CA GLY A 498 1.51 2.94 41.10
C GLY A 498 2.33 3.22 42.37
N GLY A 499 2.78 2.18 43.07
CA GLY A 499 3.70 2.26 44.20
C GLY A 499 5.20 2.30 43.85
N PHE A 500 5.57 2.21 42.57
CA PHE A 500 6.95 2.16 42.09
C PHE A 500 7.17 3.17 40.95
N ASP A 501 7.06 4.46 41.29
CA ASP A 501 7.26 5.59 40.37
C ASP A 501 6.39 5.52 39.10
N ASN A 502 5.21 4.90 39.21
CA ASN A 502 4.30 4.62 38.09
C ASN A 502 4.98 3.94 36.89
N ARG A 503 6.03 3.15 37.12
CA ARG A 503 6.73 2.44 36.05
C ARG A 503 5.81 1.43 35.36
N CYS A 504 6.01 1.27 34.05
CA CYS A 504 5.25 0.36 33.24
C CYS A 504 5.87 -1.04 33.26
N LEU A 505 5.01 -2.04 33.31
CA LEU A 505 5.39 -3.42 33.06
C LEU A 505 5.81 -3.59 31.60
N SER A 506 7.01 -4.12 31.37
CA SER A 506 7.56 -4.38 30.03
C SER A 506 7.99 -5.83 29.89
N ALA A 507 7.63 -6.45 28.77
CA ALA A 507 8.11 -7.77 28.38
C ALA A 507 9.43 -7.67 27.60
N GLY A 508 10.46 -8.38 28.05
CA GLY A 508 11.72 -8.54 27.31
C GLY A 508 11.60 -9.51 26.12
N ALA A 509 12.70 -9.70 25.40
CA ALA A 509 12.77 -10.61 24.24
C ALA A 509 12.45 -12.07 24.61
N GLU A 510 12.89 -12.53 25.79
CA GLU A 510 12.55 -13.85 26.35
C GLU A 510 11.23 -13.84 27.14
N HIS A 511 10.44 -12.77 26.99
CA HIS A 511 9.17 -12.53 27.69
C HIS A 511 9.28 -12.38 29.21
N GLY A 512 10.49 -12.21 29.75
CA GLY A 512 10.71 -11.83 31.14
C GLY A 512 10.08 -10.47 31.43
N LEU A 513 9.46 -10.33 32.60
CA LEU A 513 8.76 -9.13 33.01
C LEU A 513 9.65 -8.24 33.86
N SER A 514 9.66 -6.94 33.56
CA SER A 514 10.42 -5.94 34.30
C SER A 514 9.68 -4.61 34.35
N ALA A 515 9.99 -3.79 35.36
CA ALA A 515 9.39 -2.48 35.54
C ALA A 515 10.33 -1.37 35.02
N VAL A 516 9.90 -0.68 33.97
CA VAL A 516 10.68 0.34 33.25
C VAL A 516 9.92 1.65 33.13
N THR A 517 10.58 2.71 32.69
CA THR A 517 9.92 3.99 32.40
C THR A 517 8.84 3.80 31.33
N CYS A 518 7.66 4.37 31.58
CA CYS A 518 6.54 4.26 30.65
C CYS A 518 6.80 4.94 29.31
N ASP A 519 6.47 4.23 28.24
CA ASP A 519 6.49 4.69 26.86
C ASP A 519 5.19 4.23 26.17
N GLU A 520 4.27 5.16 25.92
CA GLU A 520 2.99 4.90 25.26
C GLU A 520 3.15 4.34 23.84
N THR A 521 4.35 4.37 23.27
CA THR A 521 4.66 3.88 21.93
C THR A 521 5.28 2.49 21.90
N SER A 522 5.62 1.95 23.08
CA SER A 522 6.30 0.66 23.19
C SER A 522 5.30 -0.50 23.15
N ALA A 523 5.44 -1.37 22.14
CA ALA A 523 4.69 -2.63 22.07
C ALA A 523 5.04 -3.57 23.23
N ALA A 524 6.27 -3.50 23.77
CA ALA A 524 6.71 -4.32 24.90
C ALA A 524 5.99 -3.98 26.21
N GLN A 525 5.47 -2.75 26.33
CA GLN A 525 4.70 -2.26 27.49
C GLN A 525 3.19 -2.30 27.27
N SER A 526 2.76 -2.79 26.12
CA SER A 526 1.37 -2.76 25.68
C SER A 526 0.74 -4.14 25.80
N PHE A 527 -0.46 -4.17 26.36
CA PHE A 527 -1.29 -5.35 26.53
C PHE A 527 -2.69 -5.10 25.99
N ILE A 528 -3.35 -6.15 25.51
CA ILE A 528 -4.76 -6.13 25.15
C ILE A 528 -5.52 -6.84 26.26
N TYR A 529 -6.43 -6.12 26.91
CA TYR A 529 -7.35 -6.70 27.89
C TYR A 529 -8.53 -7.33 27.16
N ASP A 530 -8.44 -8.64 26.93
CA ASP A 530 -9.33 -9.34 26.00
C ASP A 530 -10.70 -9.70 26.59
N GLN A 531 -11.55 -10.35 25.79
CA GLN A 531 -12.92 -10.74 26.17
C GLN A 531 -12.98 -11.72 27.36
N TYR A 532 -11.88 -12.42 27.64
CA TYR A 532 -11.79 -13.35 28.77
C TYR A 532 -11.20 -12.68 30.02
N GLY A 533 -10.87 -11.40 29.95
CA GLY A 533 -10.17 -10.66 30.99
C GLY A 533 -8.69 -11.06 31.10
N ARG A 534 -8.05 -11.46 30.01
CA ARG A 534 -6.59 -11.73 30.00
C ARG A 534 -5.84 -10.50 29.54
N TYR A 535 -4.65 -10.27 30.09
CA TYR A 535 -3.70 -9.29 29.54
C TYR A 535 -2.78 -9.98 28.54
N VAL A 536 -3.16 -9.93 27.27
CA VAL A 536 -2.41 -10.49 26.14
C VAL A 536 -1.34 -9.49 25.71
N SER A 537 -0.09 -9.90 25.53
CA SER A 537 0.96 -8.98 25.07
C SER A 537 0.70 -8.50 23.65
N ALA A 538 0.86 -7.21 23.40
CA ALA A 538 0.81 -6.66 22.04
C ALA A 538 2.09 -6.98 21.25
N LEU A 539 3.20 -7.32 21.92
CA LEU A 539 4.45 -7.74 21.26
C LEU A 539 4.36 -9.18 20.72
N ASP A 540 3.74 -10.09 21.49
CA ASP A 540 3.42 -11.46 21.06
C ASP A 540 2.05 -11.87 21.60
N THR A 541 1.06 -11.95 20.71
CA THR A 541 -0.34 -12.25 21.06
C THR A 541 -0.56 -13.67 21.58
N ARG A 542 0.47 -14.51 21.59
CA ARG A 542 0.45 -15.85 22.19
C ARG A 542 0.88 -15.85 23.65
N ARG A 543 1.29 -14.70 24.20
CA ARG A 543 1.81 -14.55 25.56
C ARG A 543 0.86 -13.72 26.43
N CYS A 544 0.57 -14.22 27.63
CA CYS A 544 -0.39 -13.66 28.58
C CYS A 544 0.24 -13.49 29.96
N LEU A 545 -0.19 -12.45 30.70
CA LEU A 545 0.13 -12.29 32.12
C LEU A 545 -0.55 -13.39 32.94
N ASP A 546 0.22 -14.14 33.73
CA ASP A 546 -0.24 -15.30 34.48
C ASP A 546 0.11 -15.16 35.97
N GLY A 547 -0.90 -15.24 36.84
CA GLY A 547 -0.72 -15.19 38.29
C GLY A 547 0.11 -16.34 38.86
N ASN A 548 0.24 -17.45 38.13
CA ASN A 548 1.09 -18.57 38.55
C ASN A 548 2.58 -18.31 38.33
N ASN A 549 2.94 -17.38 37.44
CA ASN A 549 4.33 -16.95 37.21
C ASN A 549 4.35 -15.49 36.74
N LEU A 550 4.57 -14.58 37.69
CA LEU A 550 4.61 -13.14 37.43
C LEU A 550 5.99 -12.62 37.00
N GLY A 551 7.02 -13.48 36.97
CA GLY A 551 8.34 -13.12 36.45
C GLY A 551 8.45 -13.18 34.93
N GLN A 552 7.51 -13.86 34.25
CA GLN A 552 7.56 -14.09 32.82
C GLN A 552 6.16 -14.32 32.23
N LEU A 553 5.88 -13.75 31.05
CA LEU A 553 4.63 -14.04 30.35
C LEU A 553 4.56 -15.51 29.92
N GLN A 554 3.39 -16.11 30.09
CA GLN A 554 3.13 -17.51 29.79
C GLN A 554 2.36 -17.67 28.48
N SER A 555 2.35 -18.88 27.91
CA SER A 555 1.51 -19.17 26.75
C SER A 555 0.03 -18.95 27.10
N CYS A 556 -0.67 -18.17 26.28
CA CYS A 556 -2.08 -17.86 26.50
C CYS A 556 -2.93 -19.13 26.46
N SER A 557 -3.82 -19.27 27.46
CA SER A 557 -4.74 -20.38 27.63
C SER A 557 -6.06 -19.88 28.22
N LEU A 558 -6.98 -20.79 28.50
CA LEU A 558 -8.23 -20.49 29.22
C LEU A 558 -8.10 -20.59 30.74
N SER A 559 -6.88 -20.81 31.26
CA SER A 559 -6.58 -20.91 32.69
C SER A 559 -7.10 -19.68 33.46
N LEU A 560 -7.72 -19.92 34.61
CA LEU A 560 -8.15 -18.85 35.51
C LEU A 560 -6.96 -18.02 36.03
N GLY A 561 -5.77 -18.61 36.08
CA GLY A 561 -4.55 -17.90 36.48
C GLY A 561 -4.17 -16.76 35.53
N GLN A 562 -4.67 -16.77 34.30
CA GLN A 562 -4.44 -15.71 33.31
C GLN A 562 -5.57 -14.70 33.24
N ARG A 563 -6.64 -14.88 34.00
CA ARG A 563 -7.81 -14.00 33.99
C ARG A 563 -7.76 -13.06 35.18
N TRP A 564 -7.93 -11.79 34.87
CA TRP A 564 -7.79 -10.67 35.77
C TRP A 564 -9.07 -9.85 35.79
N GLU A 565 -9.40 -9.29 36.94
CA GLU A 565 -10.59 -8.46 37.13
C GLU A 565 -10.27 -7.24 37.97
N TRP A 566 -10.65 -6.07 37.47
CA TRP A 566 -10.54 -4.84 38.23
C TRP A 566 -11.57 -4.81 39.35
N LYS A 567 -11.13 -4.46 40.55
CA LYS A 567 -12.05 -4.17 41.64
C LYS A 567 -12.71 -2.81 41.43
N ALA A 568 -14.04 -2.78 41.52
CA ALA A 568 -14.85 -1.58 41.37
C ALA A 568 -14.32 -0.43 42.26
N ASP A 569 -14.29 0.79 41.70
CA ASP A 569 -13.85 2.02 42.36
C ASP A 569 -12.46 1.95 43.01
N SER A 570 -11.57 1.13 42.45
CA SER A 570 -10.20 0.96 42.96
C SER A 570 -9.17 0.79 41.85
N ASP A 571 -7.90 0.87 42.26
CA ASP A 571 -6.73 0.56 41.43
C ASP A 571 -6.18 -0.84 41.72
N ALA A 572 -7.00 -1.73 42.27
CA ALA A 572 -6.61 -3.11 42.55
C ALA A 572 -7.05 -4.04 41.41
N LEU A 573 -6.13 -4.87 40.94
CA LEU A 573 -6.36 -5.89 39.93
C LEU A 573 -6.30 -7.27 40.58
N SER A 574 -7.40 -8.03 40.50
CA SER A 574 -7.54 -9.34 41.14
C SER A 574 -7.31 -10.47 40.14
N ASN A 575 -6.69 -11.57 40.59
CA ASN A 575 -6.54 -12.81 39.84
C ASN A 575 -7.71 -13.76 40.13
N LEU A 576 -8.35 -14.29 39.09
CA LEU A 576 -9.53 -15.16 39.27
C LEU A 576 -9.22 -16.56 39.80
N SER A 577 -7.97 -17.05 39.70
CA SER A 577 -7.60 -18.37 40.22
C SER A 577 -7.21 -18.32 41.69
N ALA A 578 -6.36 -17.36 42.06
CA ALA A 578 -5.84 -17.24 43.42
C ALA A 578 -6.79 -16.48 44.35
N HIS A 579 -7.73 -15.70 43.80
CA HIS A 579 -8.52 -14.71 44.54
C HIS A 579 -7.67 -13.69 45.31
N GLN A 580 -6.50 -13.37 44.76
CA GLN A 580 -5.50 -12.46 45.31
C GLN A 580 -5.27 -11.27 44.37
N LEU A 581 -4.78 -10.18 44.93
CA LEU A 581 -4.48 -8.94 44.21
C LEU A 581 -3.07 -8.97 43.63
N LEU A 582 -2.92 -8.45 42.40
CA LEU A 582 -1.62 -8.13 41.84
C LEU A 582 -1.00 -7.00 42.65
N GLY A 583 0.15 -7.27 43.25
CA GLY A 583 0.96 -6.28 43.91
C GLY A 583 2.40 -6.31 43.45
N HIS A 584 3.12 -5.29 43.88
CA HIS A 584 4.52 -5.09 43.56
C HIS A 584 5.29 -4.49 44.72
N ASN A 585 6.58 -4.79 44.77
CA ASN A 585 7.50 -4.19 45.71
C ASN A 585 7.76 -2.71 45.37
N LYS A 586 7.65 -1.81 46.35
CA LYS A 586 7.81 -0.36 46.18
C LYS A 586 9.24 0.08 45.83
N GLN A 587 10.22 -0.80 46.00
CA GLN A 587 11.66 -0.53 45.78
C GLN A 587 12.21 -1.28 44.57
N THR A 588 11.79 -2.53 44.34
CA THR A 588 12.31 -3.37 43.25
C THR A 588 11.36 -3.48 42.06
N GLY A 589 10.06 -3.23 42.25
CA GLY A 589 9.03 -3.45 41.24
C GLY A 589 8.70 -4.92 40.98
N GLU A 590 9.26 -5.85 41.77
CA GLU A 590 8.98 -7.28 41.65
C GLU A 590 7.50 -7.58 41.92
N LEU A 591 6.88 -8.37 41.06
CA LEU A 591 5.45 -8.69 41.09
C LEU A 591 5.17 -9.92 41.95
N ALA A 592 4.09 -9.88 42.72
CA ALA A 592 3.58 -11.01 43.48
C ALA A 592 2.06 -10.89 43.70
N LEU A 593 1.45 -11.97 44.19
CA LEU A 593 0.04 -11.99 44.58
C LEU A 593 -0.10 -11.81 46.09
N TYR A 594 -1.06 -10.98 46.51
CA TYR A 594 -1.30 -10.64 47.91
C TYR A 594 -2.78 -10.76 48.26
N ASP A 595 -3.06 -11.21 49.49
CA ASP A 595 -4.41 -11.19 50.03
C ASP A 595 -4.88 -9.76 50.28
N GLU A 596 -6.20 -9.52 50.19
CA GLU A 596 -6.79 -8.19 50.34
C GLU A 596 -6.48 -7.50 51.67
N ASN A 597 -6.20 -8.30 52.71
CA ASN A 597 -5.91 -7.84 54.06
C ASN A 597 -4.41 -7.82 54.39
N GLY A 598 -3.57 -8.33 53.49
CA GLY A 598 -2.14 -8.49 53.69
C GLY A 598 -1.34 -7.52 52.82
N ASN A 599 -1.19 -6.27 53.28
CA ASN A 599 -0.26 -5.32 52.64
C ASN A 599 0.95 -5.08 53.56
N PRO A 600 2.05 -5.84 53.40
CA PRO A 600 3.34 -5.51 54.01
C PRO A 600 3.73 -4.07 53.69
N ALA A 601 4.43 -3.39 54.61
CA ALA A 601 4.78 -1.97 54.46
C ALA A 601 5.51 -1.64 53.14
N ASP A 602 6.28 -2.59 52.61
CA ASP A 602 7.08 -2.44 51.39
C ASP A 602 6.35 -2.83 50.09
N MET A 603 5.10 -3.26 50.17
CA MET A 603 4.31 -3.72 49.02
C MET A 603 3.15 -2.76 48.70
N SER A 604 2.80 -2.69 47.42
CA SER A 604 1.65 -1.92 46.94
C SER A 604 0.81 -2.79 45.99
N VAL A 605 -0.51 -2.74 46.15
CA VAL A 605 -1.48 -3.40 45.25
C VAL A 605 -2.12 -2.44 44.25
N ARG A 606 -1.55 -1.23 44.13
CA ARG A 606 -2.07 -0.15 43.29
C ARG A 606 -1.50 -0.26 41.88
N THR A 607 -2.30 -0.81 40.96
CA THR A 607 -2.01 -0.91 39.54
C THR A 607 -2.82 0.13 38.77
N LEU A 608 -2.17 0.94 37.93
CA LEU A 608 -2.86 1.88 37.03
C LEU A 608 -2.83 1.36 35.60
N THR A 609 -3.72 1.86 34.76
CA THR A 609 -3.74 1.49 33.33
C THR A 609 -4.21 2.66 32.48
N SER A 610 -3.63 2.77 31.28
CA SER A 610 -3.93 3.82 30.30
C SER A 610 -3.75 3.27 28.89
N TYR A 611 -4.44 3.86 27.91
CA TYR A 611 -4.29 3.47 26.50
C TYR A 611 -2.89 3.80 25.97
N THR A 612 -2.33 2.89 25.18
CA THR A 612 -1.09 3.10 24.43
C THR A 612 -1.37 3.33 22.93
N ARG A 613 -0.40 3.87 22.20
CA ARG A 613 -0.56 4.39 20.82
C ARG A 613 0.26 3.61 19.79
N ILE A 614 0.25 2.28 19.87
CA ILE A 614 1.00 1.43 18.91
C ILE A 614 0.32 1.33 17.53
N PHE A 615 -0.95 1.74 17.40
CA PHE A 615 -1.70 1.73 16.14
C PHE A 615 -2.06 3.13 15.60
N GLY A 616 -1.81 4.20 16.38
CA GLY A 616 -2.23 5.56 16.05
C GLY A 616 -1.15 6.41 15.37
N PRO A 617 -1.51 7.62 14.89
CA PRO A 617 -0.53 8.60 14.43
C PRO A 617 0.40 9.03 15.59
N PRO A 618 1.66 9.42 15.31
CA PRO A 618 2.56 9.96 16.31
C PRO A 618 1.91 11.17 17.01
N ALA A 619 2.23 11.39 18.29
CA ALA A 619 1.68 12.51 19.05
C ALA A 619 1.99 13.82 18.32
N GLY A 620 0.95 14.51 17.84
CA GLY A 620 1.11 15.84 17.28
C GLY A 620 1.62 16.78 18.37
N ASN A 621 2.72 17.48 18.10
CA ASN A 621 3.10 18.68 18.83
C ASN A 621 2.17 19.83 18.49
#